data_AF-A0A543G1S9-F1
#
_entry.id   AF-A0A543G1S9-F1
#
_cell.length_a   1.000
_cell.length_b   1.000
_cell.length_c   1.000
_cell.angle_alpha   90.00
_cell.angle_beta   90.00
_cell.angle_gamma   90.00
#
_symmetry.space_group_name_H-M   'P 1'
#
loop_
_entity.id
_entity.type
_entity.pdbx_description
1 polymer ?
#
loop_
_entity_poly.entity_id
_entity_poly.type
_entity_poly.pdbx_seq_one_letter_code
_entity_poly.pdbx_strand_id
1 'polypeptide(L)'
;MSIYNFVLIYFLIGGFGIAMINRKSHLQEANGNRWKKYWVYLLLVLVQLFLIDKGWYLYFGGVVVLIGLYEIAIHIKQTKALLLSWGVLLVAGGFYITFFYQNNILYQQLLFVTVVIFDGFSQLFGQLFGKTKLFPVTSPNKTVEGLLGGILSVMVTYYFIINAFHLDLLQVFVLGVFILFFAVLGDYLASLFKRLHQVKDYSPIIPGHGGILDRFDSLILASFGGYIALKLDFSNPYVFICVVYGIIIAVIFTISEILFHFYTIKVEITRKITHFLSGIVCLSFPYTLHNHWIGLLLCISFVVILWVSEKYHYLQSIHAIDRFSFGCILFPIAVYGCFFVYCTIYNHKIYFYLPIIILAISDPLAALFGKKFPVGVYRLGAIKKTLMGSVVFFLSCWVLVWIAFAQSTFPIESKVFKSIAISVLATFTEAISGKGFDNLSIPLVVELSLVLM
;
A
#
# COMPACT_ATOMS: atom_id res chain seq x y z
N MET A 1 22.24 3.00 24.69
CA MET A 1 22.20 4.28 23.95
C MET A 1 20.82 4.89 24.14
N SER A 2 20.66 6.18 24.45
CA SER A 2 19.32 6.78 24.64
C SER A 2 18.73 7.24 23.30
N ILE A 3 17.40 7.37 23.23
CA ILE A 3 16.71 7.93 22.05
C ILE A 3 17.15 9.38 21.76
N TYR A 4 17.50 10.14 22.79
CA TYR A 4 18.08 11.48 22.65
C TYR A 4 19.34 11.50 21.77
N ASN A 5 20.20 10.48 21.88
CA ASN A 5 21.42 10.42 21.07
C ASN A 5 21.09 10.29 19.58
N PHE A 6 20.08 9.49 19.23
CA PHE A 6 19.62 9.38 17.84
C PHE A 6 19.11 10.73 17.33
N VAL A 7 18.25 11.40 18.09
CA VAL A 7 17.74 12.72 17.73
C VAL A 7 18.87 13.71 17.52
N LEU A 8 19.83 13.80 18.44
CA LEU A 8 20.96 14.72 18.29
C LEU A 8 21.80 14.41 17.05
N ILE A 9 22.08 13.14 16.74
CA ILE A 9 22.78 12.73 15.52
C ILE A 9 22.01 13.19 14.27
N TYR A 10 20.70 12.95 14.22
CA TYR A 10 19.87 13.35 13.08
C TYR A 10 19.78 14.87 12.93
N PHE A 11 19.74 15.61 14.04
CA PHE A 11 19.83 17.06 13.99
C PHE A 11 21.20 17.52 13.47
N LEU A 12 22.32 16.93 13.90
CA LEU A 12 23.64 17.25 13.33
C LEU A 12 23.69 17.03 11.81
N ILE A 13 23.14 15.90 11.33
CA ILE A 13 23.03 15.60 9.89
C ILE A 13 22.14 16.64 9.20
N GLY A 14 20.98 16.97 9.80
CA GLY A 14 20.06 17.98 9.28
C GLY A 14 20.69 19.38 9.22
N GLY A 15 21.49 19.76 10.22
CA GLY A 15 22.24 21.01 10.26
C GLY A 15 23.27 21.09 9.14
N PHE A 16 23.99 20.00 8.86
CA PHE A 16 24.87 19.92 7.69
C PHE A 16 24.08 20.08 6.38
N GLY A 17 22.92 19.43 6.27
CA GLY A 17 22.02 19.58 5.12
C GLY A 17 21.55 21.03 4.92
N ILE A 18 21.13 21.71 5.98
CA ILE A 18 20.77 23.14 5.94
C ILE A 18 21.95 24.01 5.52
N ALA A 19 23.16 23.72 6.02
CA ALA A 19 24.36 24.43 5.59
C ALA A 19 24.62 24.27 4.08
N MET A 20 24.43 23.08 3.51
CA MET A 20 24.53 22.86 2.06
C MET A 20 23.47 23.62 1.28
N ILE A 21 22.23 23.67 1.76
CA ILE A 21 21.15 24.45 1.14
C ILE A 21 21.48 25.94 1.18
N ASN A 22 21.97 26.44 2.31
CA ASN A 22 22.33 27.84 2.49
C ASN A 22 23.50 28.28 1.60
N ARG A 23 24.44 27.38 1.29
CA ARG A 23 25.51 27.65 0.32
C ARG A 23 24.99 27.94 -1.09
N LYS A 24 23.83 27.39 -1.45
CA LYS A 24 23.20 27.62 -2.76
C LYS A 24 22.33 28.88 -2.82
N SER A 25 21.96 29.49 -1.68
CA SER A 25 21.10 30.68 -1.65
C SER A 25 21.89 31.97 -1.43
N HIS A 26 21.73 32.92 -2.36
CA HIS A 26 22.38 34.24 -2.33
C HIS A 26 21.78 35.22 -1.31
N LEU A 27 20.67 34.86 -0.65
CA LEU A 27 19.95 35.73 0.29
C LEU A 27 20.34 35.41 1.74
N GLN A 28 21.15 36.29 2.35
CA GLN A 28 21.61 36.13 3.74
C GLN A 28 20.47 36.10 4.77
N GLU A 29 19.41 36.89 4.55
CA GLU A 29 18.24 36.93 5.44
C GLU A 29 17.47 35.60 5.46
N ALA A 30 17.35 34.94 4.30
CA ALA A 30 16.74 33.62 4.19
C ALA A 30 17.56 32.55 4.93
N ASN A 31 18.90 32.67 4.90
CA ASN A 31 19.81 31.77 5.61
C ASN A 31 19.66 31.92 7.14
N GLY A 32 19.60 33.16 7.64
CA GLY A 32 19.38 33.43 9.06
C GLY A 32 18.05 32.88 9.58
N ASN A 33 16.97 33.04 8.81
CA ASN A 33 15.65 32.52 9.18
C ASN A 33 15.59 30.99 9.21
N ARG A 34 16.33 30.29 8.33
CA ARG A 34 16.41 28.81 8.37
C ARG A 34 17.10 28.31 9.63
N TRP A 35 18.21 28.93 10.03
CA TRP A 35 18.91 28.56 11.26
C TRP A 35 18.07 28.83 12.52
N LYS A 36 17.35 29.95 12.57
CA LYS A 36 16.40 30.22 13.66
C LYS A 36 15.35 29.11 13.77
N LYS A 37 14.72 28.73 12.65
CA LYS A 37 13.73 27.64 12.62
C LYS A 37 14.33 26.30 13.06
N TYR A 38 15.55 25.99 12.62
CA TYR A 38 16.25 24.76 13.01
C TYR A 38 16.46 24.66 14.53
N TRP A 39 16.98 25.69 15.17
CA TRP A 39 17.23 25.67 16.62
C TRP A 39 15.94 25.67 17.44
N VAL A 40 14.93 26.43 17.02
CA VAL A 40 13.59 26.39 17.64
C VAL A 40 13.00 24.97 17.53
N TYR A 41 13.12 24.34 16.37
CA TYR A 41 12.63 22.97 16.18
C TYR A 41 13.38 21.95 17.05
N LEU A 42 14.71 22.06 17.16
CA LEU A 42 15.48 21.22 18.08
C LEU A 42 15.00 21.35 19.53
N LEU A 43 14.81 22.59 20.00
CA LEU A 43 14.32 22.84 21.34
C LEU A 43 12.93 22.22 21.56
N LEU A 44 12.01 22.41 20.62
CA LEU A 44 10.66 21.83 20.69
C LEU A 44 10.69 20.30 20.72
N VAL A 45 11.57 19.66 19.95
CA VAL A 45 11.72 18.20 19.96
C VAL A 45 12.26 17.71 21.31
N LEU A 46 13.28 18.38 21.86
CA LEU A 46 13.87 18.02 23.15
C LEU A 46 12.88 18.19 24.32
N VAL A 47 12.09 19.27 24.31
CA VAL A 47 11.03 19.51 25.31
C VAL A 47 9.97 18.42 25.23
N GLN A 48 9.56 18.03 24.03
CA GLN A 48 8.56 16.97 23.85
C GLN A 48 9.06 15.61 24.33
N LEU A 49 10.31 15.24 24.01
CA LEU A 49 10.91 14.03 24.58
C LEU A 49 10.94 14.07 26.11
N PHE A 50 11.30 15.22 26.70
CA PHE A 50 11.28 15.37 28.15
C PHE A 50 9.87 15.20 28.73
N LEU A 51 8.84 15.71 28.07
CA LEU A 51 7.44 15.50 28.48
C LEU A 51 7.03 14.03 28.39
N ILE A 52 7.53 13.28 27.40
CA ILE A 52 7.30 11.83 27.28
C ILE A 52 7.95 11.10 28.46
N ASP A 53 9.21 11.41 28.78
CA ASP A 53 9.94 10.79 29.89
C ASP A 53 9.28 11.03 31.26
N LYS A 54 8.64 12.19 31.44
CA LYS A 54 7.89 12.53 32.65
C LYS A 54 6.45 12.02 32.67
N GLY A 55 5.98 11.40 31.58
CA GLY A 55 4.59 10.97 31.43
C GLY A 55 3.58 12.13 31.30
N TRP A 56 4.07 13.36 31.08
CA TRP A 56 3.24 14.55 30.94
C TRP A 56 2.74 14.76 29.51
N TYR A 57 3.27 14.00 28.56
CA TYR A 57 2.89 14.11 27.15
C TYR A 57 1.41 13.81 26.88
N LEU A 58 0.78 12.98 27.71
CA LEU A 58 -0.66 12.71 27.66
C LEU A 58 -1.49 14.00 27.81
N TYR A 59 -1.20 14.78 28.87
CA TYR A 59 -1.90 16.02 29.16
C TYR A 59 -1.60 17.08 28.10
N PHE A 60 -0.33 17.17 27.69
CA PHE A 60 0.08 18.02 26.58
C PHE A 60 -0.72 17.69 25.31
N GLY A 61 -0.87 16.40 24.99
CA GLY A 61 -1.64 15.95 23.85
C GLY A 61 -3.12 16.31 23.93
N GLY A 62 -3.73 16.22 25.12
CA GLY A 62 -5.09 16.72 25.37
C GLY A 62 -5.23 18.21 25.07
N VAL A 63 -4.28 19.04 25.51
CA VAL A 63 -4.26 20.48 25.22
C VAL A 63 -4.13 20.73 23.71
N VAL A 64 -3.26 20.00 23.01
CA VAL A 64 -3.12 20.11 21.54
C VAL A 64 -4.44 19.82 20.82
N VAL A 65 -5.18 18.78 21.23
CA VAL A 65 -6.47 18.44 20.64
C VAL A 65 -7.51 19.53 20.89
N LEU A 66 -7.59 20.06 22.12
CA LEU A 66 -8.52 21.15 22.47
C LEU A 66 -8.25 22.41 21.64
N ILE A 67 -6.97 22.78 21.47
CA ILE A 67 -6.60 23.93 20.64
C ILE A 67 -6.94 23.65 19.17
N GLY A 68 -6.70 22.44 18.67
CA GLY A 68 -7.08 22.05 17.31
C GLY A 68 -8.58 22.16 17.04
N LEU A 69 -9.43 21.80 18.02
CA LEU A 69 -10.89 22.00 17.90
C LEU A 69 -11.25 23.47 17.76
N TYR A 70 -10.62 24.34 18.56
CA TYR A 70 -10.80 25.79 18.46
C TYR A 70 -10.32 26.32 17.11
N GLU A 71 -9.15 25.90 16.63
CA GLU A 71 -8.60 26.32 15.34
C GLU A 71 -9.52 25.93 14.17
N ILE A 72 -10.10 24.73 14.19
CA ILE A 72 -11.09 24.29 13.19
C ILE A 72 -12.36 25.15 13.25
N ALA A 73 -12.82 25.49 14.46
CA ALA A 73 -14.08 26.22 14.68
C ALA A 73 -14.09 27.61 14.06
N ILE A 74 -12.94 28.29 14.03
CA ILE A 74 -12.80 29.64 13.47
C ILE A 74 -13.00 29.64 11.95
N HIS A 75 -12.71 28.52 11.27
CA HIS A 75 -12.73 28.44 9.80
C HIS A 75 -14.03 27.87 9.23
N ILE A 76 -14.85 27.19 10.03
CA ILE A 76 -16.08 26.55 9.55
C ILE A 76 -17.32 27.23 10.12
N LYS A 77 -18.07 27.91 9.25
CA LYS A 77 -19.37 28.49 9.59
C LYS A 77 -20.53 27.50 9.52
N GLN A 78 -20.43 26.45 8.69
CA GLN A 78 -21.49 25.48 8.48
C GLN A 78 -21.49 24.40 9.56
N THR A 79 -22.56 24.30 10.35
CA THR A 79 -22.66 23.40 11.51
C THR A 79 -22.35 21.94 11.19
N LYS A 80 -22.90 21.39 10.10
CA LYS A 80 -22.67 19.97 9.73
C LYS A 80 -21.20 19.68 9.40
N ALA A 81 -20.56 20.57 8.65
CA ALA A 81 -19.15 20.43 8.30
C ALA A 81 -18.25 20.57 9.54
N LEU A 82 -18.60 21.49 10.44
CA LEU A 82 -17.89 21.69 11.71
C LEU A 82 -17.96 20.45 12.59
N LEU A 83 -19.17 19.91 12.79
CA LEU A 83 -19.39 18.69 13.56
C LEU A 83 -18.64 17.49 12.96
N LEU A 84 -18.61 17.36 11.63
CA LEU A 84 -17.84 16.32 10.96
C LEU A 84 -16.33 16.48 11.22
N SER A 85 -15.77 17.68 11.02
CA SER A 85 -14.34 17.95 11.24
C SER A 85 -13.94 17.77 12.71
N TRP A 86 -14.76 18.22 13.65
CA TRP A 86 -14.57 17.95 15.07
C TRP A 86 -14.66 16.47 15.40
N GLY A 87 -15.64 15.74 14.84
CA GLY A 87 -15.75 14.30 15.02
C GLY A 87 -14.49 13.57 14.56
N VAL A 88 -13.95 13.91 13.39
CA VAL A 88 -12.69 13.35 12.89
C VAL A 88 -11.53 13.66 13.83
N LEU A 89 -11.37 14.92 14.25
CA LEU A 89 -10.28 15.32 15.16
C LEU A 89 -10.42 14.68 16.55
N LEU A 90 -11.63 14.54 17.08
CA LEU A 90 -11.87 13.89 18.38
C LEU A 90 -11.57 12.40 18.35
N VAL A 91 -11.92 11.71 17.25
CA VAL A 91 -11.57 10.29 17.09
C VAL A 91 -10.04 10.14 17.00
N ALA A 92 -9.39 10.92 16.13
CA ALA A 92 -7.93 10.86 15.99
C ALA A 92 -7.20 11.28 17.28
N GLY A 93 -7.67 12.35 17.94
CA GLY A 93 -7.18 12.84 19.21
C GLY A 93 -7.41 11.87 20.37
N GLY A 94 -8.52 11.13 20.36
CA GLY A 94 -8.79 10.05 21.31
C GLY A 94 -7.78 8.91 21.18
N PHE A 95 -7.44 8.49 19.96
CA PHE A 95 -6.37 7.52 19.72
C PHE A 95 -5.00 8.06 20.13
N TYR A 96 -4.73 9.34 19.87
CA TYR A 96 -3.51 10.01 20.31
C TYR A 96 -3.35 9.96 21.83
N ILE A 97 -4.35 10.40 22.58
CA ILE A 97 -4.34 10.33 24.05
C ILE A 97 -4.23 8.87 24.52
N THR A 98 -5.00 7.95 23.93
CA THR A 98 -4.98 6.52 24.31
C THR A 98 -3.60 5.89 24.08
N PHE A 99 -2.92 6.24 22.98
CA PHE A 99 -1.60 5.73 22.67
C PHE A 99 -0.56 6.11 23.74
N PHE A 100 -0.55 7.37 24.17
CA PHE A 100 0.35 7.85 25.23
C PHE A 100 -0.09 7.43 26.65
N TYR A 101 -1.32 6.97 26.82
CA TYR A 101 -1.80 6.39 28.09
C TYR A 101 -1.42 4.91 28.23
N GLN A 102 -1.60 4.11 27.19
CA GLN A 102 -1.51 2.64 27.28
C GLN A 102 -0.11 2.08 27.01
N ASN A 103 0.73 2.78 26.24
CA ASN A 103 2.00 2.23 25.79
C ASN A 103 3.17 2.70 26.67
N ASN A 104 4.24 1.91 26.74
CA ASN A 104 5.43 2.28 27.50
C ASN A 104 6.16 3.50 26.89
N ILE A 105 7.04 4.12 27.68
CA ILE A 105 7.83 5.30 27.28
C ILE A 105 8.62 5.04 25.99
N LEU A 106 9.16 3.82 25.80
CA LEU A 106 9.95 3.49 24.62
C LEU A 106 9.13 3.57 23.32
N TYR A 107 7.93 3.01 23.27
CA TYR A 107 7.06 3.09 22.09
C TYR A 107 6.50 4.49 21.86
N GLN A 108 6.26 5.25 22.94
CA GLN A 108 5.91 6.67 22.84
C GLN A 108 7.02 7.50 22.18
N GLN A 109 8.26 7.31 22.64
CA GLN A 109 9.44 7.94 22.06
C GLN A 109 9.66 7.47 20.61
N LEU A 110 9.49 6.18 20.33
CA LEU A 110 9.64 5.62 18.98
C LEU A 110 8.64 6.24 18.00
N LEU A 111 7.37 6.38 18.40
CA LEU A 111 6.36 7.06 17.59
C LEU A 111 6.76 8.50 17.28
N PHE A 112 7.11 9.25 18.32
CA PHE A 112 7.48 10.65 18.19
C PHE A 112 8.71 10.85 17.29
N VAL A 113 9.78 10.11 17.56
CA VAL A 113 11.03 10.22 16.80
C VAL A 113 10.85 9.79 15.34
N THR A 114 10.02 8.78 15.07
CA THR A 114 9.72 8.36 13.70
C THR A 114 9.11 9.50 12.90
N VAL A 115 8.09 10.19 13.44
CA VAL A 115 7.43 11.31 12.76
C VAL A 115 8.40 12.49 12.59
N VAL A 116 9.16 12.83 13.64
CA VAL A 116 10.14 13.94 13.59
C VAL A 116 11.24 13.71 12.55
N ILE A 117 11.82 12.50 12.53
CA ILE A 117 12.84 12.15 11.54
C ILE A 117 12.23 12.15 10.14
N PHE A 118 11.05 11.54 9.98
CA PHE A 118 10.37 11.49 8.70
C PHE A 118 10.10 12.89 8.13
N ASP A 119 9.43 13.77 8.89
CA ASP A 119 9.09 15.11 8.43
C ASP A 119 10.34 15.95 8.14
N GLY A 120 11.34 15.91 9.03
CA GLY A 120 12.58 16.66 8.88
C GLY A 120 13.39 16.22 7.65
N PHE A 121 13.57 14.91 7.46
CA PHE A 121 14.33 14.38 6.33
C PHE A 121 13.53 14.43 5.03
N SER A 122 12.20 14.30 5.06
CA SER A 122 11.39 14.52 3.87
C SER A 122 11.49 15.95 3.36
N GLN A 123 11.51 16.94 4.25
CA GLN A 123 11.76 18.32 3.86
C GLN A 123 13.19 18.49 3.32
N LEU A 124 14.20 17.92 3.99
CA LEU A 124 15.60 18.08 3.58
C LEU A 124 15.87 17.47 2.19
N PHE A 125 15.50 16.21 1.98
CA PHE A 125 15.65 15.54 0.69
C PHE A 125 14.80 16.21 -0.39
N GLY A 126 13.59 16.65 -0.06
CA GLY A 126 12.74 17.40 -0.98
C GLY A 126 13.37 18.71 -1.45
N GLN A 127 14.04 19.45 -0.56
CA GLN A 127 14.73 20.70 -0.92
C GLN A 127 16.03 20.48 -1.70
N LEU A 128 16.75 19.38 -1.44
CA LEU A 128 18.02 19.08 -2.08
C LEU A 128 17.85 18.42 -3.46
N PHE A 129 16.87 17.53 -3.61
CA PHE A 129 16.73 16.63 -4.75
C PHE A 129 15.34 16.65 -5.40
N GLY A 130 14.37 17.36 -4.83
CA GLY A 130 12.98 17.32 -5.25
C GLY A 130 12.78 17.80 -6.70
N LYS A 131 12.10 16.98 -7.49
CA LYS A 131 11.73 17.28 -8.88
C LYS A 131 10.27 16.92 -9.14
N THR A 132 9.81 15.82 -8.56
CA THR A 132 8.49 15.26 -8.82
C THR A 132 7.53 15.64 -7.70
N LYS A 133 6.46 16.37 -8.02
CA LYS A 133 5.49 16.80 -7.00
C LYS A 133 4.63 15.62 -6.54
N LEU A 134 4.51 15.45 -5.22
CA LEU A 134 3.69 14.41 -4.61
C LEU A 134 2.20 14.77 -4.63
N PHE A 135 1.85 16.00 -4.22
CA PHE A 135 0.48 16.48 -4.19
C PHE A 135 0.36 17.85 -4.87
N PRO A 136 0.33 17.91 -6.22
CA PRO A 136 0.42 19.17 -6.97
C PRO A 136 -0.63 20.21 -6.59
N VAL A 137 -1.86 19.76 -6.30
CA VAL A 137 -3.01 20.64 -6.01
C VAL A 137 -3.07 21.02 -4.53
N THR A 138 -2.95 20.05 -3.63
CA THR A 138 -3.16 20.31 -2.19
C THR A 138 -1.89 20.81 -1.49
N SER A 139 -0.72 20.28 -1.84
CA SER A 139 0.57 20.61 -1.21
C SER A 139 1.71 20.68 -2.24
N PRO A 140 1.81 21.78 -3.01
CA PRO A 140 2.65 21.87 -4.21
C PRO A 140 4.17 21.83 -3.93
N ASN A 141 4.59 21.90 -2.67
CA ASN A 141 5.98 21.87 -2.25
C ASN A 141 6.46 20.47 -1.83
N LYS A 142 5.54 19.51 -1.66
CA LYS A 142 5.92 18.13 -1.32
C LYS A 142 6.35 17.39 -2.57
N THR A 143 7.43 16.62 -2.44
CA THR A 143 8.01 15.87 -3.56
C THR A 143 8.13 14.38 -3.24
N VAL A 144 8.11 13.56 -4.29
CA VAL A 144 8.29 12.11 -4.17
C VAL A 144 9.69 11.79 -3.63
N GLU A 145 10.71 12.53 -4.08
CA GLU A 145 12.07 12.37 -3.60
C GLU A 145 12.20 12.70 -2.10
N GLY A 146 11.44 13.68 -1.61
CA GLY A 146 11.33 13.96 -0.18
C GLY A 146 10.68 12.81 0.59
N LEU A 147 9.53 12.30 0.12
CA LEU A 147 8.86 11.16 0.74
C LEU A 147 9.80 9.95 0.87
N LEU A 148 10.48 9.57 -0.22
CA LEU A 148 11.41 8.44 -0.24
C LEU A 148 12.63 8.68 0.67
N GLY A 149 13.18 9.90 0.69
CA GLY A 149 14.28 10.26 1.57
C GLY A 149 13.93 10.18 3.06
N GLY A 150 12.71 10.57 3.42
CA GLY A 150 12.18 10.43 4.78
C GLY A 150 12.01 8.95 5.18
N ILE A 151 11.38 8.14 4.31
CA ILE A 151 11.22 6.69 4.53
C ILE A 151 12.58 6.02 4.74
N LEU A 152 13.54 6.30 3.85
CA LEU A 152 14.90 5.75 3.95
C LEU A 152 15.56 6.14 5.28
N SER A 153 15.42 7.40 5.69
CA SER A 153 16.00 7.89 6.95
C SER A 153 15.44 7.15 8.15
N VAL A 154 14.13 6.91 8.20
CA VAL A 154 13.47 6.12 9.25
C VAL A 154 13.91 4.65 9.22
N MET A 155 13.99 4.02 8.05
CA MET A 155 14.46 2.63 7.94
C MET A 155 15.88 2.46 8.49
N VAL A 156 16.77 3.41 8.20
CA VAL A 156 18.12 3.45 8.77
C VAL A 156 18.07 3.66 10.28
N THR A 157 17.21 4.55 10.79
CA THR A 157 17.01 4.74 12.23
C THR A 157 16.62 3.43 12.91
N TYR A 158 15.64 2.73 12.33
CA TYR A 158 15.09 1.50 12.89
C TYR A 158 16.12 0.39 12.95
N TYR A 159 16.97 0.25 11.93
CA TYR A 159 18.10 -0.69 11.98
C TYR A 159 18.96 -0.49 13.24
N PHE A 160 19.28 0.75 13.59
CA PHE A 160 20.07 1.02 14.80
C PHE A 160 19.27 0.89 16.09
N ILE A 161 18.01 1.34 16.13
CA ILE A 161 17.14 1.25 17.32
C ILE A 161 16.87 -0.21 17.68
N ILE A 162 16.55 -1.07 16.69
CA ILE A 162 16.27 -2.49 16.89
C ILE A 162 17.45 -3.17 17.59
N ASN A 163 18.68 -2.91 17.11
CA ASN A 163 19.90 -3.44 17.70
C ASN A 163 20.20 -2.85 19.09
N ALA A 164 19.93 -1.56 19.30
CA ALA A 164 20.24 -0.87 20.56
C ALA A 164 19.28 -1.22 21.71
N PHE A 165 18.02 -1.55 21.41
CA PHE A 165 16.97 -1.82 22.39
C PHE A 165 16.47 -3.27 22.37
N HIS A 166 17.07 -4.14 21.55
CA HIS A 166 16.71 -5.56 21.39
C HIS A 166 15.22 -5.77 21.07
N LEU A 167 14.68 -4.94 20.18
CA LEU A 167 13.28 -5.00 19.76
C LEU A 167 13.08 -6.06 18.67
N ASP A 168 11.86 -6.59 18.58
CA ASP A 168 11.49 -7.49 17.49
C ASP A 168 11.48 -6.75 16.14
N LEU A 169 12.19 -7.31 15.15
CA LEU A 169 12.37 -6.71 13.83
C LEU A 169 11.02 -6.51 13.13
N LEU A 170 10.15 -7.53 13.18
CA LEU A 170 8.87 -7.51 12.50
C LEU A 170 7.94 -6.47 13.13
N GLN A 171 7.83 -6.46 14.45
CA GLN A 171 6.99 -5.51 15.18
C GLN A 171 7.41 -4.07 14.87
N VAL A 172 8.71 -3.76 14.91
CA VAL A 172 9.22 -2.40 14.62
C VAL A 172 9.00 -2.04 13.15
N PHE A 173 9.21 -2.97 12.22
CA PHE A 173 8.95 -2.73 10.80
C PHE A 173 7.48 -2.39 10.54
N VAL A 174 6.54 -3.18 11.06
CA VAL A 174 5.10 -2.93 10.87
C VAL A 174 4.69 -1.64 11.57
N LEU A 175 5.21 -1.36 12.76
CA LEU A 175 5.01 -0.09 13.45
C LEU A 175 5.43 1.09 12.57
N GLY A 176 6.60 1.02 11.93
CA GLY A 176 7.08 2.04 10.98
C GLY A 176 6.15 2.25 9.81
N VAL A 177 5.73 1.16 9.14
CA VAL A 177 4.84 1.26 7.98
C VAL A 177 3.54 1.98 8.35
N PHE A 178 2.90 1.58 9.46
CA PHE A 178 1.65 2.20 9.89
C PHE A 178 1.85 3.66 10.32
N ILE A 179 2.87 3.96 11.13
CA ILE A 179 3.17 5.33 11.56
C ILE A 179 3.40 6.24 10.35
N LEU A 180 4.23 5.82 9.40
CA LEU A 180 4.55 6.61 8.21
C LEU A 180 3.34 6.82 7.31
N PHE A 181 2.55 5.76 7.07
CA PHE A 181 1.33 5.86 6.26
C PHE A 181 0.35 6.87 6.86
N PHE A 182 0.07 6.75 8.16
CA PHE A 182 -0.87 7.65 8.83
C PHE A 182 -0.30 9.06 9.07
N ALA A 183 1.02 9.23 9.21
CA ALA A 183 1.66 10.54 9.23
C ALA A 183 1.43 11.30 7.91
N VAL A 184 1.73 10.64 6.77
CA VAL A 184 1.50 11.21 5.43
C VAL A 184 0.02 11.53 5.21
N LEU A 185 -0.86 10.63 5.64
CA LEU A 185 -2.31 10.83 5.54
C LEU A 185 -2.78 12.02 6.38
N GLY A 186 -2.27 12.17 7.61
CA GLY A 186 -2.63 13.27 8.52
C GLY A 186 -2.29 14.63 7.92
N ASP A 187 -1.05 14.76 7.46
CA ASP A 187 -0.55 15.96 6.79
C ASP A 187 -1.29 16.24 5.46
N TYR A 188 -1.66 15.19 4.71
CA TYR A 188 -2.52 15.34 3.52
C TYR A 188 -3.92 15.86 3.87
N LEU A 189 -4.59 15.28 4.88
CA LEU A 189 -5.92 15.70 5.32
C LEU A 189 -5.91 17.14 5.85
N ALA A 190 -4.90 17.51 6.63
CA ALA A 190 -4.72 18.88 7.09
C ALA A 190 -4.46 19.85 5.93
N SER A 191 -3.62 19.46 4.96
CA SER A 191 -3.42 20.25 3.74
C SER A 191 -4.71 20.41 2.93
N LEU A 192 -5.51 19.35 2.79
CA LEU A 192 -6.80 19.37 2.10
C LEU A 192 -7.80 20.30 2.81
N PHE A 193 -7.91 20.19 4.13
CA PHE A 193 -8.75 21.08 4.95
C PHE A 193 -8.43 22.55 4.67
N LYS A 194 -7.15 22.90 4.69
CA LYS A 194 -6.69 24.28 4.48
C LYS A 194 -7.07 24.80 3.09
N ARG A 195 -6.98 23.95 2.06
CA ARG A 195 -7.40 24.31 0.70
C ARG A 195 -8.92 24.47 0.56
N LEU A 196 -9.70 23.59 1.16
CA LEU A 196 -11.16 23.67 1.13
C LEU A 196 -11.69 24.97 1.78
N HIS A 197 -11.00 25.47 2.80
CA HIS A 197 -11.35 26.69 3.51
C HIS A 197 -10.55 27.93 3.05
N GLN A 198 -9.76 27.80 1.97
CA GLN A 198 -8.95 28.88 1.39
C GLN A 198 -7.98 29.54 2.38
N VAL A 199 -7.51 28.80 3.37
CA VAL A 199 -6.51 29.25 4.35
C VAL A 199 -5.16 28.59 4.09
N LYS A 200 -4.09 29.24 4.58
CA LYS A 200 -2.73 28.69 4.50
C LYS A 200 -2.33 27.94 5.76
N ASP A 201 -2.71 28.48 6.91
CA ASP A 201 -2.38 28.01 8.26
C ASP A 201 -3.67 28.01 9.10
N TYR A 202 -3.77 27.12 10.09
CA TYR A 202 -4.95 27.00 10.95
C TYR A 202 -5.13 28.22 11.87
N SER A 203 -4.05 28.84 12.31
CA SER A 203 -4.10 30.07 13.10
C SER A 203 -2.74 30.76 13.09
N PRO A 204 -2.64 32.03 13.53
CA PRO A 204 -1.35 32.69 13.72
C PRO A 204 -0.77 32.47 15.13
N ILE A 205 -1.19 31.43 15.89
CA ILE A 205 -0.83 31.25 17.31
C ILE A 205 0.69 31.17 17.52
N ILE A 206 1.42 30.50 16.62
CA ILE A 206 2.89 30.41 16.71
C ILE A 206 3.49 31.38 15.68
N PRO A 207 4.08 32.51 16.12
CA PRO A 207 4.63 33.50 15.20
C PRO A 207 5.64 32.88 14.23
N GLY A 208 5.38 33.04 12.92
CA GLY A 208 6.22 32.51 11.85
C GLY A 208 6.15 30.99 11.63
N HIS A 209 5.29 30.28 12.38
CA HIS A 209 5.14 28.81 12.33
C HIS A 209 3.69 28.33 12.18
N GLY A 210 2.69 29.21 12.22
CA GLY A 210 1.29 28.85 11.96
C GLY A 210 0.57 28.34 13.22
N GLY A 211 -0.43 27.48 13.02
CA GLY A 211 -1.25 26.95 14.11
C GLY A 211 -0.58 25.83 14.88
N ILE A 212 -1.20 25.43 16.00
CA ILE A 212 -0.76 24.24 16.74
C ILE A 212 -1.10 22.99 15.93
N LEU A 213 -2.26 22.93 15.30
CA LEU A 213 -2.65 21.78 14.49
C LEU A 213 -1.74 21.60 13.25
N ASP A 214 -1.15 22.68 12.71
CA ASP A 214 -0.14 22.62 11.62
C ASP A 214 1.17 21.93 12.03
N ARG A 215 1.39 21.68 13.33
CA ARG A 215 2.61 21.06 13.87
C ARG A 215 2.38 19.62 14.34
N PHE A 216 1.13 19.24 14.53
CA PHE A 216 0.73 17.97 15.13
C PHE A 216 -0.20 17.15 14.24
N ASP A 217 -0.55 17.63 13.05
CA ASP A 217 -1.42 16.93 12.08
C ASP A 217 -0.89 15.53 11.73
N SER A 218 0.39 15.42 11.37
CA SER A 218 1.06 14.13 11.14
C SER A 218 1.02 13.25 12.39
N LEU A 219 1.40 13.81 13.55
CA LEU A 219 1.60 13.04 14.79
C LEU A 219 0.29 12.48 15.36
N ILE A 220 -0.77 13.30 15.38
CA ILE A 220 -2.08 12.90 15.88
C ILE A 220 -2.58 11.69 15.09
N LEU A 221 -2.50 11.72 13.75
CA LEU A 221 -2.97 10.58 12.98
C LEU A 221 -1.98 9.40 12.99
N ALA A 222 -0.66 9.67 13.03
CA ALA A 222 0.36 8.63 13.17
C ALA A 222 0.17 7.79 14.44
N SER A 223 -0.31 8.39 15.53
CA SER A 223 -0.62 7.68 16.78
C SER A 223 -1.70 6.63 16.64
N PHE A 224 -2.69 6.85 15.76
CA PHE A 224 -3.68 5.83 15.43
C PHE A 224 -3.04 4.66 14.68
N GLY A 225 -2.15 4.94 13.73
CA GLY A 225 -1.35 3.92 13.06
C GLY A 225 -0.49 3.11 14.03
N GLY A 226 0.21 3.80 14.94
CA GLY A 226 1.00 3.17 15.99
C GLY A 226 0.17 2.31 16.93
N TYR A 227 -1.00 2.80 17.34
CA TYR A 227 -1.94 2.07 18.19
C TYR A 227 -2.41 0.77 17.52
N ILE A 228 -2.82 0.83 16.25
CA ILE A 228 -3.20 -0.37 15.50
C ILE A 228 -2.03 -1.34 15.44
N ALA A 229 -0.85 -0.89 15.05
CA ALA A 229 0.32 -1.74 14.88
C ALA A 229 0.73 -2.47 16.17
N LEU A 230 0.64 -1.81 17.33
CA LEU A 230 0.95 -2.45 18.63
C LEU A 230 -0.14 -3.40 19.12
N LYS A 231 -1.39 -3.27 18.64
CA LYS A 231 -2.47 -4.22 18.91
C LYS A 231 -2.47 -5.41 17.96
N LEU A 232 -1.68 -5.38 16.89
CA LEU A 232 -1.49 -6.54 16.02
C LEU A 232 -0.65 -7.58 16.76
N ASP A 233 -1.29 -8.69 17.11
CA ASP A 233 -0.63 -9.83 17.71
C ASP A 233 0.03 -10.69 16.63
N PHE A 234 1.34 -10.51 16.43
CA PHE A 234 2.11 -11.32 15.47
C PHE A 234 2.36 -12.75 15.93
N SER A 235 2.07 -13.09 17.20
CA SER A 235 2.05 -14.49 17.64
C SER A 235 0.84 -15.23 17.07
N ASN A 236 -0.22 -14.50 16.71
CA ASN A 236 -1.34 -15.05 15.98
C ASN A 236 -0.92 -15.29 14.50
N PRO A 237 -0.84 -16.55 14.05
CA PRO A 237 -0.36 -16.87 12.71
C PRO A 237 -1.22 -16.23 11.61
N TYR A 238 -2.51 -16.03 11.87
CA TYR A 238 -3.44 -15.43 10.91
C TYR A 238 -3.18 -13.94 10.70
N VAL A 239 -2.86 -13.21 11.77
CA VAL A 239 -2.48 -11.79 11.68
C VAL A 239 -1.17 -11.67 10.92
N PHE A 240 -0.17 -12.49 11.26
CA PHE A 240 1.11 -12.53 10.56
C PHE A 240 0.94 -12.76 9.05
N ILE A 241 0.16 -13.79 8.68
CA ILE A 241 -0.15 -14.13 7.29
C ILE A 241 -0.80 -12.94 6.56
N CYS A 242 -1.82 -12.32 7.14
CA CYS A 242 -2.52 -11.19 6.51
C CYS A 242 -1.57 -10.02 6.24
N VAL A 243 -0.68 -9.71 7.18
CA VAL A 243 0.31 -8.64 7.03
C VAL A 243 1.32 -8.98 5.93
N VAL A 244 1.82 -10.21 5.90
CA VAL A 244 2.77 -10.66 4.86
C VAL A 244 2.15 -10.56 3.46
N TYR A 245 0.93 -11.06 3.26
CA TYR A 245 0.23 -10.95 1.97
C TYR A 245 -0.03 -9.48 1.59
N GLY A 246 -0.43 -8.64 2.55
CA GLY A 246 -0.62 -7.21 2.32
C GLY A 246 0.66 -6.52 1.83
N ILE A 247 1.80 -6.82 2.46
CA ILE A 247 3.11 -6.29 2.05
C ILE A 247 3.47 -6.77 0.64
N ILE A 248 3.34 -8.07 0.35
CA ILE A 248 3.65 -8.63 -0.97
C ILE A 248 2.81 -7.96 -2.06
N ILE A 249 1.51 -7.80 -1.84
CA ILE A 249 0.61 -7.13 -2.78
C ILE A 249 1.01 -5.66 -2.98
N ALA A 250 1.31 -4.94 -1.89
CA ALA A 250 1.76 -3.55 -1.97
C ALA A 250 3.06 -3.41 -2.79
N VAL A 251 4.01 -4.34 -2.62
CA VAL A 251 5.24 -4.39 -3.40
C VAL A 251 4.95 -4.63 -4.87
N ILE A 252 4.07 -5.58 -5.22
CA ILE A 252 3.67 -5.86 -6.61
C ILE A 252 3.06 -4.61 -7.26
N PHE A 253 2.16 -3.92 -6.57
CA PHE A 253 1.56 -2.67 -7.07
C PHE A 253 2.58 -1.56 -7.23
N THR A 254 3.48 -1.39 -6.25
CA THR A 254 4.55 -0.38 -6.32
C THR A 254 5.46 -0.64 -7.51
N ILE A 255 5.88 -1.89 -7.73
CA ILE A 255 6.69 -2.27 -8.90
C ILE A 255 5.94 -1.94 -10.20
N SER A 256 4.65 -2.29 -10.32
CA SER A 256 3.88 -1.98 -11.53
C SER A 256 3.69 -0.49 -11.78
N GLU A 257 3.46 0.31 -10.75
CA GLU A 257 3.40 1.77 -10.86
C GLU A 257 4.76 2.37 -11.28
N ILE A 258 5.86 1.86 -10.72
CA ILE A 258 7.20 2.28 -11.12
C ILE A 258 7.45 1.97 -12.59
N LEU A 259 7.14 0.75 -13.03
CA LEU A 259 7.27 0.33 -14.43
C LEU A 259 6.43 1.20 -15.38
N PHE A 260 5.21 1.59 -14.96
CA PHE A 260 4.33 2.43 -15.76
C PHE A 260 4.84 3.88 -15.85
N HIS A 261 5.14 4.52 -14.72
CA HIS A 261 5.49 5.95 -14.70
C HIS A 261 6.94 6.24 -15.05
N PHE A 262 7.90 5.42 -14.62
CA PHE A 262 9.33 5.70 -14.83
C PHE A 262 9.89 5.07 -16.10
N TYR A 263 9.40 3.89 -16.48
CA TYR A 263 9.88 3.15 -17.65
C TYR A 263 8.93 3.21 -18.85
N THR A 264 7.85 4.01 -18.76
CA THR A 264 6.83 4.23 -19.81
C THR A 264 6.31 2.94 -20.45
N ILE A 265 6.26 1.86 -19.67
CA ILE A 265 5.74 0.57 -20.12
C ILE A 265 4.24 0.70 -20.33
N LYS A 266 3.72 0.14 -21.43
CA LYS A 266 2.28 0.15 -21.74
C LYS A 266 1.48 -0.51 -20.62
N VAL A 267 0.35 0.11 -20.25
CA VAL A 267 -0.56 -0.34 -19.17
C VAL A 267 -0.97 -1.80 -19.30
N GLU A 268 -1.18 -2.26 -20.54
CA GLU A 268 -1.51 -3.66 -20.79
C GLU A 268 -0.43 -4.63 -20.30
N ILE A 269 0.84 -4.27 -20.44
CA ILE A 269 1.97 -5.11 -20.02
C ILE A 269 2.08 -5.08 -18.50
N THR A 270 2.02 -3.90 -17.86
CA THR A 270 2.07 -3.77 -16.40
C THR A 270 0.91 -4.50 -15.73
N ARG A 271 -0.31 -4.39 -16.28
CA ARG A 271 -1.48 -5.16 -15.79
C ARG A 271 -1.26 -6.67 -15.90
N LYS A 272 -0.70 -7.17 -17.00
CA LYS A 272 -0.43 -8.61 -17.16
C LYS A 272 0.70 -9.10 -16.25
N ILE A 273 1.71 -8.28 -15.99
CA ILE A 273 2.75 -8.56 -14.97
C ILE A 273 2.12 -8.64 -13.58
N THR A 274 1.30 -7.65 -13.18
CA THR A 274 0.59 -7.67 -11.90
C THR A 274 -0.29 -8.91 -11.76
N HIS A 275 -1.02 -9.28 -12.82
CA HIS A 275 -1.86 -10.48 -12.83
C HIS A 275 -1.04 -11.76 -12.66
N PHE A 276 0.07 -11.90 -13.39
CA PHE A 276 0.97 -13.04 -13.26
C PHE A 276 1.59 -13.14 -11.86
N LEU A 277 2.14 -12.05 -11.33
CA LEU A 277 2.76 -12.02 -10.00
C LEU A 277 1.76 -12.29 -8.89
N SER A 278 0.57 -11.67 -8.93
CA SER A 278 -0.49 -11.94 -7.96
C SER A 278 -1.01 -13.38 -8.05
N GLY A 279 -1.11 -13.95 -9.25
CA GLY A 279 -1.41 -15.37 -9.46
C GLY A 279 -0.40 -16.30 -8.79
N ILE A 280 0.91 -16.05 -8.97
CA ILE A 280 1.97 -16.81 -8.29
C ILE A 280 1.85 -16.74 -6.78
N VAL A 281 1.60 -15.54 -6.23
CA VAL A 281 1.39 -15.36 -4.79
C VAL A 281 0.20 -16.17 -4.30
N CYS A 282 -0.90 -16.20 -5.05
CA CYS A 282 -2.08 -16.99 -4.70
C CYS A 282 -1.78 -18.50 -4.63
N LEU A 283 -0.81 -19.03 -5.39
CA LEU A 283 -0.41 -20.45 -5.30
C LEU A 283 0.11 -20.83 -3.90
N SER A 284 0.54 -19.87 -3.08
CA SER A 284 0.91 -20.16 -1.69
C SER A 284 -0.30 -20.35 -0.75
N PHE A 285 -1.52 -20.03 -1.17
CA PHE A 285 -2.73 -20.10 -0.34
C PHE A 285 -2.97 -21.47 0.30
N PRO A 286 -2.93 -22.62 -0.43
CA PRO A 286 -3.19 -23.94 0.17
C PRO A 286 -2.17 -24.35 1.24
N TYR A 287 -0.99 -23.71 1.26
CA TYR A 287 0.05 -23.98 2.23
C TYR A 287 -0.03 -23.04 3.44
N THR A 288 -0.27 -21.75 3.21
CA THR A 288 -0.29 -20.75 4.28
C THR A 288 -1.67 -20.60 4.93
N LEU A 289 -2.74 -20.75 4.15
CA LEU A 289 -4.11 -20.53 4.59
C LEU A 289 -4.77 -21.86 4.90
N HIS A 290 -4.90 -22.17 6.19
CA HIS A 290 -5.65 -23.34 6.65
C HIS A 290 -7.15 -23.07 6.81
N ASN A 291 -7.57 -21.79 6.76
CA ASN A 291 -8.93 -21.37 7.00
C ASN A 291 -9.43 -20.51 5.82
N HIS A 292 -10.55 -20.94 5.20
CA HIS A 292 -11.14 -20.24 4.07
C HIS A 292 -11.59 -18.80 4.41
N TRP A 293 -11.92 -18.50 5.66
CA TRP A 293 -12.30 -17.15 6.09
C TRP A 293 -11.18 -16.13 5.92
N ILE A 294 -9.92 -16.56 6.07
CA ILE A 294 -8.76 -15.68 5.87
C ILE A 294 -8.53 -15.44 4.38
N GLY A 295 -8.70 -16.49 3.57
CA GLY A 295 -8.72 -16.35 2.11
C GLY A 295 -9.80 -15.39 1.64
N LEU A 296 -11.01 -15.48 2.22
CA LEU A 296 -12.11 -14.56 1.94
C LEU A 296 -11.73 -13.12 2.32
N LEU A 297 -11.20 -12.89 3.52
CA LEU A 297 -10.78 -11.57 3.99
C LEU A 297 -9.73 -10.94 3.07
N LEU A 298 -8.74 -11.72 2.63
CA LEU A 298 -7.69 -11.26 1.71
C LEU A 298 -8.28 -10.91 0.33
N CYS A 299 -9.15 -11.76 -0.23
CA CYS A 299 -9.77 -11.51 -1.53
C CYS A 299 -10.74 -10.31 -1.49
N ILE A 300 -11.55 -10.17 -0.43
CA ILE A 300 -12.44 -9.00 -0.25
C ILE A 300 -11.61 -7.72 -0.11
N SER A 301 -10.57 -7.71 0.73
CA SER A 301 -9.75 -6.51 0.92
C SER A 301 -9.09 -6.08 -0.40
N PHE A 302 -8.64 -7.04 -1.21
CA PHE A 302 -8.07 -6.77 -2.52
C PHE A 302 -9.09 -6.23 -3.53
N VAL A 303 -10.33 -6.76 -3.55
CA VAL A 303 -11.43 -6.20 -4.37
C VAL A 303 -11.74 -4.76 -3.95
N VAL A 304 -11.80 -4.48 -2.65
CA VAL A 304 -12.03 -3.13 -2.13
C VAL A 304 -10.91 -2.17 -2.56
N ILE A 305 -9.65 -2.58 -2.45
CA ILE A 305 -8.50 -1.78 -2.90
C ILE A 305 -8.59 -1.47 -4.39
N LEU A 306 -8.91 -2.46 -5.22
CA LEU A 306 -9.05 -2.27 -6.67
C LEU A 306 -10.22 -1.36 -7.03
N TRP A 307 -11.36 -1.51 -6.35
CA TRP A 307 -12.53 -0.66 -6.56
C TRP A 307 -12.30 0.79 -6.13
N VAL A 308 -11.69 1.00 -4.96
CA VAL A 308 -11.34 2.34 -4.47
C VAL A 308 -10.31 2.99 -5.37
N SER A 309 -9.27 2.27 -5.79
CA SER A 309 -8.24 2.81 -6.68
C SER A 309 -8.80 3.22 -8.04
N GLU A 310 -9.71 2.44 -8.63
CA GLU A 310 -10.40 2.79 -9.87
C GLU A 310 -11.22 4.08 -9.71
N LYS A 311 -12.01 4.17 -8.62
CA LYS A 311 -12.87 5.32 -8.33
C LYS A 311 -12.10 6.64 -8.17
N TYR A 312 -10.91 6.58 -7.60
CA TYR A 312 -10.06 7.76 -7.35
C TYR A 312 -8.92 7.93 -8.37
N HIS A 313 -8.92 7.16 -9.46
CA HIS A 313 -7.89 7.18 -10.51
C HIS A 313 -6.45 6.95 -10.02
N TYR A 314 -6.28 6.17 -8.95
CA TYR A 314 -5.00 5.62 -8.51
C TYR A 314 -4.69 4.31 -9.25
N LEU A 315 -3.46 3.79 -9.14
CA LEU A 315 -3.02 2.54 -9.80
C LEU A 315 -3.24 2.56 -11.33
N GLN A 316 -2.76 3.60 -12.01
CA GLN A 316 -2.92 3.76 -13.45
C GLN A 316 -2.24 2.63 -14.24
N SER A 317 -1.20 2.00 -13.69
CA SER A 317 -0.57 0.81 -14.25
C SER A 317 -1.53 -0.39 -14.42
N ILE A 318 -2.69 -0.35 -13.79
CA ILE A 318 -3.74 -1.37 -13.88
C ILE A 318 -4.98 -0.83 -14.60
N HIS A 319 -5.40 0.40 -14.28
CA HIS A 319 -6.71 0.94 -14.68
C HIS A 319 -6.69 1.82 -15.93
N ALA A 320 -5.54 2.32 -16.38
CA ALA A 320 -5.46 3.23 -17.53
C ALA A 320 -5.56 2.49 -18.89
N ILE A 321 -6.69 1.84 -19.12
CA ILE A 321 -6.94 1.04 -20.32
C ILE A 321 -8.06 1.70 -21.12
N ASP A 322 -7.90 1.78 -22.44
CA ASP A 322 -8.87 2.34 -23.38
C ASP A 322 -10.21 1.56 -23.45
N ARG A 323 -10.34 0.44 -22.72
CA ARG A 323 -11.52 -0.43 -22.72
C ARG A 323 -11.97 -0.76 -21.30
N PHE A 324 -13.28 -0.78 -21.11
CA PHE A 324 -13.91 -1.25 -19.88
C PHE A 324 -13.70 -2.76 -19.70
N SER A 325 -13.21 -3.19 -18.53
CA SER A 325 -12.91 -4.60 -18.23
C SER A 325 -13.12 -4.93 -16.75
N PHE A 326 -13.89 -5.98 -16.47
CA PHE A 326 -14.13 -6.45 -15.10
C PHE A 326 -13.02 -7.36 -14.56
N GLY A 327 -12.02 -7.71 -15.38
CA GLY A 327 -11.07 -8.78 -15.05
C GLY A 327 -10.27 -8.56 -13.77
N CYS A 328 -9.96 -7.30 -13.41
CA CYS A 328 -9.24 -6.98 -12.19
C CYS A 328 -10.06 -7.34 -10.93
N ILE A 329 -11.38 -7.13 -10.96
CA ILE A 329 -12.30 -7.44 -9.85
C ILE A 329 -12.70 -8.92 -9.85
N LEU A 330 -12.80 -9.53 -11.03
CA LEU A 330 -13.19 -10.95 -11.17
C LEU A 330 -12.07 -11.91 -10.77
N PHE A 331 -10.80 -11.53 -10.95
CA PHE A 331 -9.67 -12.39 -10.59
C PHE A 331 -9.66 -12.81 -9.11
N PRO A 332 -9.78 -11.90 -8.12
CA PRO A 332 -9.79 -12.27 -6.70
C PRO A 332 -11.02 -13.09 -6.30
N ILE A 333 -12.15 -12.85 -6.97
CA ILE A 333 -13.38 -13.63 -6.79
C ILE A 333 -13.15 -15.07 -7.25
N ALA A 334 -12.53 -15.27 -8.42
CA ALA A 334 -12.20 -16.59 -8.92
C ALA A 334 -11.16 -17.31 -8.03
N VAL A 335 -10.13 -16.59 -7.57
CA VAL A 335 -9.15 -17.11 -6.59
C VAL A 335 -9.85 -17.62 -5.33
N TYR A 336 -10.76 -16.83 -4.75
CA TYR A 336 -11.51 -17.26 -3.58
C TYR A 336 -12.42 -18.45 -3.89
N GLY A 337 -13.11 -18.44 -5.04
CA GLY A 337 -13.98 -19.54 -5.47
C GLY A 337 -13.24 -20.88 -5.50
N CYS A 338 -12.12 -20.95 -6.21
CA CYS A 338 -11.30 -22.17 -6.27
C CYS A 338 -10.71 -22.52 -4.89
N PHE A 339 -10.36 -21.53 -4.07
CA PHE A 339 -9.84 -21.78 -2.72
C PHE A 339 -10.91 -22.37 -1.80
N PHE A 340 -12.14 -21.85 -1.89
CA PHE A 340 -13.29 -22.34 -1.15
C PHE A 340 -13.61 -23.78 -1.53
N VAL A 341 -13.66 -24.11 -2.81
CA VAL A 341 -13.91 -25.48 -3.29
C VAL A 341 -12.81 -26.44 -2.83
N TYR A 342 -11.54 -26.03 -2.90
CA TYR A 342 -10.43 -26.77 -2.31
C TYR A 342 -10.65 -27.03 -0.81
N CYS A 343 -10.97 -26.00 -0.02
CA CYS A 343 -11.11 -26.12 1.43
C CYS A 343 -12.35 -26.91 1.88
N THR A 344 -13.45 -26.85 1.14
CA THR A 344 -14.77 -27.32 1.63
C THR A 344 -15.31 -28.54 0.92
N ILE A 345 -14.97 -28.76 -0.35
CA ILE A 345 -15.61 -29.79 -1.18
C ILE A 345 -14.66 -30.98 -1.37
N TYR A 346 -13.52 -30.77 -2.02
CA TYR A 346 -12.69 -31.88 -2.51
C TYR A 346 -11.43 -32.14 -1.68
N ASN A 347 -10.95 -31.16 -0.91
CA ASN A 347 -9.72 -31.25 -0.12
C ASN A 347 -8.48 -31.74 -0.91
N HIS A 348 -8.48 -31.51 -2.22
CA HIS A 348 -7.39 -31.90 -3.11
C HIS A 348 -6.83 -30.66 -3.81
N LYS A 349 -5.53 -30.42 -3.67
CA LYS A 349 -4.91 -29.14 -4.06
C LYS A 349 -5.00 -28.84 -5.55
N ILE A 350 -5.23 -29.84 -6.40
CA ILE A 350 -5.37 -29.67 -7.86
C ILE A 350 -6.54 -28.74 -8.24
N TYR A 351 -7.63 -28.76 -7.48
CA TYR A 351 -8.81 -27.90 -7.70
C TYR A 351 -8.50 -26.43 -7.47
N PHE A 352 -7.44 -26.11 -6.72
CA PHE A 352 -6.96 -24.74 -6.60
C PHE A 352 -5.80 -24.45 -7.56
N TYR A 353 -4.78 -25.31 -7.59
CA TYR A 353 -3.55 -25.01 -8.33
C TYR A 353 -3.76 -24.91 -9.85
N LEU A 354 -4.51 -25.84 -10.44
CA LEU A 354 -4.65 -25.92 -11.88
C LEU A 354 -5.41 -24.71 -12.48
N PRO A 355 -6.60 -24.33 -11.99
CA PRO A 355 -7.30 -23.16 -12.54
C PRO A 355 -6.50 -21.86 -12.34
N ILE A 356 -5.84 -21.68 -11.19
CA ILE A 356 -5.09 -20.46 -10.89
C ILE A 356 -3.81 -20.36 -11.71
N ILE A 357 -3.08 -21.45 -11.93
CA ILE A 357 -1.84 -21.41 -12.73
C ILE A 357 -2.14 -21.21 -14.23
N ILE A 358 -3.22 -21.80 -14.75
CA ILE A 358 -3.68 -21.55 -16.13
C ILE A 358 -4.05 -20.07 -16.28
N LEU A 359 -4.79 -19.51 -15.33
CA LEU A 359 -5.15 -18.10 -15.36
C LEU A 359 -3.92 -17.18 -15.23
N ALA A 360 -2.96 -17.53 -14.37
CA ALA A 360 -1.76 -16.73 -14.16
C ALA A 360 -0.82 -16.75 -15.37
N ILE A 361 -0.74 -17.85 -16.13
CA ILE A 361 0.26 -18.05 -17.19
C ILE A 361 -0.37 -18.00 -18.59
N SER A 362 -1.35 -18.86 -18.86
CA SER A 362 -1.90 -19.04 -20.21
C SER A 362 -2.64 -17.80 -20.71
N ASP A 363 -3.43 -17.13 -19.87
CA ASP A 363 -4.13 -15.90 -20.25
C ASP A 363 -3.16 -14.74 -20.60
N PRO A 364 -2.16 -14.39 -19.76
CA PRO A 364 -1.17 -13.39 -20.14
C PRO A 364 -0.38 -13.73 -21.41
N LEU A 365 0.03 -14.99 -21.59
CA LEU A 365 0.75 -15.41 -22.80
C LEU A 365 -0.11 -15.28 -24.06
N ALA A 366 -1.36 -15.75 -24.02
CA ALA A 366 -2.30 -15.65 -25.13
C ALA A 366 -2.52 -14.19 -25.55
N ALA A 367 -2.70 -13.29 -24.58
CA ALA A 367 -2.88 -11.87 -24.83
C ALA A 367 -1.63 -11.21 -25.43
N LEU A 368 -0.44 -11.49 -24.88
CA LEU A 368 0.82 -10.91 -25.34
C LEU A 368 1.19 -11.37 -26.76
N PHE A 369 1.14 -12.68 -27.02
CA PHE A 369 1.46 -13.23 -28.33
C PHE A 369 0.37 -12.92 -29.36
N GLY A 370 -0.90 -13.00 -28.99
CA GLY A 370 -2.02 -12.69 -29.87
C GLY A 370 -2.01 -11.23 -30.35
N LYS A 371 -1.46 -10.30 -29.55
CA LYS A 371 -1.26 -8.90 -29.95
C LYS A 371 0.03 -8.68 -30.74
N LYS A 372 1.13 -9.32 -30.33
CA LYS A 372 2.44 -9.20 -31.01
C LYS A 372 2.41 -9.80 -32.42
N PHE A 373 1.68 -10.91 -32.58
CA PHE A 373 1.55 -11.66 -33.83
C PHE A 373 0.06 -11.93 -34.11
N PRO A 374 -0.68 -10.95 -34.67
CA PRO A 374 -2.14 -11.03 -34.84
C PRO A 374 -2.55 -11.89 -36.05
N VAL A 375 -2.07 -13.14 -36.09
CA VAL A 375 -2.38 -14.11 -37.15
C VAL A 375 -3.76 -14.70 -36.91
N GLY A 376 -4.57 -14.78 -37.98
CA GLY A 376 -5.89 -15.42 -37.95
C GLY A 376 -6.88 -14.71 -37.03
N VAL A 377 -7.07 -13.40 -37.19
CA VAL A 377 -8.05 -12.63 -36.41
C VAL A 377 -9.45 -13.15 -36.68
N TYR A 378 -10.20 -13.50 -35.62
CA TYR A 378 -11.58 -13.96 -35.73
C TYR A 378 -12.49 -13.18 -34.76
N ARG A 379 -13.80 -13.23 -35.03
CA ARG A 379 -14.81 -12.57 -34.21
C ARG A 379 -15.89 -13.56 -33.78
N LEU A 380 -16.18 -13.58 -32.48
CA LEU A 380 -17.29 -14.32 -31.89
C LEU A 380 -18.22 -13.30 -31.25
N GLY A 381 -19.31 -12.96 -31.94
CA GLY A 381 -20.18 -11.83 -31.58
C GLY A 381 -19.39 -10.51 -31.52
N ALA A 382 -19.44 -9.82 -30.38
CA ALA A 382 -18.72 -8.56 -30.15
C ALA A 382 -17.23 -8.74 -29.76
N ILE A 383 -16.75 -9.98 -29.63
CA ILE A 383 -15.42 -10.30 -29.13
C ILE A 383 -14.46 -10.50 -30.32
N LYS A 384 -13.34 -9.78 -30.31
CA LYS A 384 -12.27 -9.91 -31.30
C LYS A 384 -11.06 -10.62 -30.67
N LYS A 385 -10.65 -11.76 -31.23
CA LYS A 385 -9.52 -12.58 -30.78
C LYS A 385 -8.63 -12.96 -31.97
N THR A 386 -7.53 -13.65 -31.71
CA THR A 386 -6.59 -14.11 -32.75
C THR A 386 -6.33 -15.60 -32.60
N LEU A 387 -6.21 -16.29 -33.72
CA LEU A 387 -5.88 -17.72 -33.75
C LEU A 387 -4.55 -17.97 -33.04
N MET A 388 -3.56 -17.10 -33.26
CA MET A 388 -2.28 -17.16 -32.56
C MET A 388 -2.45 -17.11 -31.04
N GLY A 389 -3.30 -16.22 -30.52
CA GLY A 389 -3.60 -16.14 -29.09
C GLY A 389 -4.20 -17.45 -28.56
N SER A 390 -5.20 -17.99 -29.25
CA SER A 390 -5.85 -19.25 -28.84
C SER A 390 -4.92 -20.47 -28.94
N VAL A 391 -4.03 -20.54 -29.94
CA VAL A 391 -3.02 -21.61 -30.04
C VAL A 391 -2.02 -21.52 -28.88
N VAL A 392 -1.54 -20.32 -28.56
CA VAL A 392 -0.64 -20.11 -27.42
C VAL A 392 -1.33 -20.44 -26.09
N PHE A 393 -2.61 -20.07 -25.95
CA PHE A 393 -3.41 -20.45 -24.79
C PHE A 393 -3.49 -21.97 -24.66
N PHE A 394 -3.90 -22.66 -25.73
CA PHE A 394 -4.05 -24.11 -25.74
C PHE A 394 -2.74 -24.82 -25.39
N LEU A 395 -1.64 -24.48 -26.06
CA LEU A 395 -0.35 -25.14 -25.85
C LEU A 395 0.17 -24.92 -24.43
N SER A 396 0.11 -23.67 -23.93
CA SER A 396 0.54 -23.38 -22.55
C SER A 396 -0.35 -24.06 -21.52
N CYS A 397 -1.67 -24.06 -21.72
CA CYS A 397 -2.63 -24.74 -20.85
C CYS A 397 -2.37 -26.25 -20.82
N TRP A 398 -2.16 -26.87 -21.99
CA TRP A 398 -1.92 -28.30 -22.09
C TRP A 398 -0.65 -28.74 -21.37
N VAL A 399 0.45 -27.98 -21.52
CA VAL A 399 1.69 -28.22 -20.77
C VAL A 399 1.44 -28.13 -19.26
N LEU A 400 0.69 -27.13 -18.77
CA LEU A 400 0.39 -26.98 -17.34
C LEU A 400 -0.49 -28.11 -16.81
N VAL A 401 -1.52 -28.53 -17.55
CA VAL A 401 -2.38 -29.67 -17.17
C VAL A 401 -1.57 -30.97 -17.16
N TRP A 402 -0.71 -31.16 -18.15
CA TRP A 402 0.17 -32.33 -18.22
C TRP A 402 1.12 -32.40 -17.02
N ILE A 403 1.75 -31.29 -16.65
CA ILE A 403 2.60 -31.19 -15.46
C ILE A 403 1.79 -31.47 -14.19
N ALA A 404 0.57 -30.92 -14.07
CA ALA A 404 -0.29 -31.17 -12.92
C ALA A 404 -0.70 -32.64 -12.79
N PHE A 405 -0.87 -33.35 -13.90
CA PHE A 405 -1.18 -34.77 -13.93
C PHE A 405 0.04 -35.68 -13.85
N ALA A 406 1.27 -35.15 -13.86
CA ALA A 406 2.48 -35.96 -13.80
C ALA A 406 2.48 -36.88 -12.57
N GLN A 407 2.04 -36.36 -11.42
CA GLN A 407 1.96 -37.09 -10.15
C GLN A 407 0.65 -37.87 -9.93
N SER A 408 -0.30 -37.82 -10.88
CA SER A 408 -1.55 -38.58 -10.77
C SER A 408 -1.36 -40.07 -11.06
N THR A 409 -2.27 -40.91 -10.54
CA THR A 409 -2.28 -42.37 -10.73
C THR A 409 -2.95 -42.81 -12.03
N PHE A 410 -3.47 -41.89 -12.84
CA PHE A 410 -4.15 -42.22 -14.10
C PHE A 410 -3.21 -42.94 -15.09
N PRO A 411 -3.72 -43.87 -15.91
CA PRO A 411 -2.97 -44.40 -17.06
C PRO A 411 -2.55 -43.28 -18.02
N ILE A 412 -1.42 -43.45 -18.72
CA ILE A 412 -0.87 -42.44 -19.65
C ILE A 412 -1.92 -42.01 -20.69
N GLU A 413 -2.65 -42.96 -21.27
CA GLU A 413 -3.71 -42.68 -22.26
C GLU A 413 -4.81 -41.78 -21.68
N SER A 414 -5.22 -42.03 -20.43
CA SER A 414 -6.20 -41.20 -19.73
C SER A 414 -5.64 -39.82 -19.40
N LYS A 415 -4.36 -39.70 -19.00
CA LYS A 415 -3.71 -38.41 -18.79
C LYS A 415 -3.67 -37.58 -20.07
N VAL A 416 -3.33 -38.20 -21.20
CA VAL A 416 -3.32 -37.54 -22.52
C VAL A 416 -4.71 -37.04 -22.87
N PHE A 417 -5.72 -37.92 -22.80
CA PHE A 417 -7.09 -37.55 -23.14
C PHE A 417 -7.64 -36.42 -22.25
N LYS A 418 -7.54 -36.57 -20.93
CA LYS A 418 -8.03 -35.57 -19.97
C LYS A 418 -7.30 -34.23 -20.11
N SER A 419 -5.99 -34.24 -20.30
CA SER A 419 -5.22 -33.01 -20.46
C SER A 419 -5.61 -32.25 -21.73
N ILE A 420 -5.77 -32.93 -22.86
CA ILE A 420 -6.25 -32.30 -24.10
C ILE A 420 -7.67 -31.78 -23.91
N ALA A 421 -8.57 -32.57 -23.31
CA ALA A 421 -9.96 -32.19 -23.13
C ALA A 421 -10.11 -30.93 -22.25
N ILE A 422 -9.42 -30.86 -21.11
CA ILE A 422 -9.40 -29.67 -20.24
C ILE A 422 -8.85 -28.46 -21.01
N SER A 423 -7.76 -28.64 -21.76
CA SER A 423 -7.15 -27.53 -22.51
C SER A 423 -8.02 -27.03 -23.66
N VAL A 424 -8.73 -27.91 -24.37
CA VAL A 424 -9.70 -27.53 -25.40
C VAL A 424 -10.86 -26.74 -24.77
N LEU A 425 -11.44 -27.24 -23.68
CA LEU A 425 -12.55 -26.57 -22.99
C LEU A 425 -12.13 -25.19 -22.45
N ALA A 426 -10.95 -25.09 -21.85
CA ALA A 426 -10.41 -23.82 -21.36
C ALA A 426 -10.13 -22.83 -22.51
N THR A 427 -9.57 -23.30 -23.63
CA THR A 427 -9.30 -22.47 -24.82
C THR A 427 -10.58 -21.97 -25.46
N PHE A 428 -11.58 -22.84 -25.58
CA PHE A 428 -12.90 -22.45 -26.09
C PHE A 428 -13.55 -21.40 -25.18
N THR A 429 -13.44 -21.60 -23.86
CA THR A 429 -13.93 -20.65 -22.85
C THR A 429 -13.23 -19.29 -22.96
N GLU A 430 -11.91 -19.27 -23.14
CA GLU A 430 -11.13 -18.04 -23.39
C GLU A 430 -11.59 -17.31 -24.67
N ALA A 431 -11.86 -18.07 -25.74
CA ALA A 431 -12.27 -17.53 -27.04
C ALA A 431 -13.65 -16.84 -26.98
N ILE A 432 -14.60 -17.40 -26.23
CA ILE A 432 -15.95 -16.86 -26.06
C ILE A 432 -16.07 -15.84 -24.91
N SER A 433 -15.04 -15.70 -24.08
CA SER A 433 -15.04 -14.77 -22.95
C SER A 433 -14.55 -13.39 -23.34
N GLY A 434 -15.38 -12.38 -23.05
CA GLY A 434 -15.11 -10.97 -23.36
C GLY A 434 -15.02 -10.09 -22.11
N LYS A 435 -14.52 -8.87 -22.28
CA LYS A 435 -14.52 -7.82 -21.23
C LYS A 435 -13.87 -8.22 -19.89
N GLY A 436 -12.99 -9.21 -19.86
CA GLY A 436 -12.32 -9.66 -18.63
C GLY A 436 -13.06 -10.77 -17.88
N PHE A 437 -14.16 -11.31 -18.41
CA PHE A 437 -14.89 -12.43 -17.80
C PHE A 437 -14.12 -13.76 -17.85
N ASP A 438 -13.14 -13.86 -18.75
CA ASP A 438 -12.14 -14.94 -18.81
C ASP A 438 -11.47 -15.19 -17.45
N ASN A 439 -11.27 -14.14 -16.65
CA ASN A 439 -10.71 -14.24 -15.30
C ASN A 439 -11.60 -15.00 -14.30
N LEU A 440 -12.88 -15.23 -14.61
CA LEU A 440 -13.80 -16.04 -13.80
C LEU A 440 -14.21 -17.33 -14.52
N SER A 441 -14.51 -17.26 -15.81
CA SER A 441 -15.03 -18.40 -16.58
C SER A 441 -13.97 -19.50 -16.76
N ILE A 442 -12.70 -19.15 -17.00
CA ILE A 442 -11.63 -20.14 -17.18
C ILE A 442 -11.43 -20.98 -15.92
N PRO A 443 -11.22 -20.39 -14.71
CA PRO A 443 -11.15 -21.16 -13.47
C PRO A 443 -12.33 -22.10 -13.26
N LEU A 444 -13.56 -21.60 -13.45
CA LEU A 444 -14.78 -22.38 -13.26
C LEU A 444 -14.85 -23.58 -14.22
N VAL A 445 -14.52 -23.39 -15.50
CA VAL A 445 -14.57 -24.48 -16.49
C VAL A 445 -13.47 -25.52 -16.22
N VAL A 446 -12.26 -25.09 -15.87
CA VAL A 446 -11.18 -26.02 -15.50
C VAL A 446 -11.58 -26.85 -14.28
N GLU A 447 -12.14 -26.19 -13.26
CA GLU A 447 -12.60 -26.84 -12.04
C GLU A 447 -13.74 -27.83 -12.30
N LEU A 448 -14.77 -27.41 -13.05
CA LEU A 448 -15.86 -28.30 -13.47
C LEU A 448 -15.34 -29.50 -14.27
N SER A 449 -14.36 -29.28 -15.16
CA SER A 449 -13.75 -30.35 -15.95
C SER A 449 -13.00 -31.35 -15.08
N LEU A 450 -12.32 -30.90 -14.02
CA LEU A 450 -11.67 -31.78 -13.04
C LEU A 450 -12.67 -32.60 -12.21
N VAL A 451 -13.90 -32.10 -12.01
CA VAL A 451 -14.96 -32.84 -11.31
C VAL A 451 -15.57 -33.92 -12.19
N LEU A 452 -15.73 -33.63 -13.48
CA LEU A 452 -16.38 -34.52 -14.44
C LEU A 452 -15.48 -35.64 -14.98
N MET A 453 -14.15 -35.55 -14.79
CA MET A 453 -13.15 -36.44 -15.40
C MET A 453 -12.37 -37.27 -14.38
#